data_AF-A0AAD7G9U2-F1
#
_entry.id   AF-A0AAD7G9U2-F1
#
_cell.length_a   1.000
_cell.length_b   1.000
_cell.length_c   1.000
_cell.angle_alpha   90.00
_cell.angle_beta   90.00
_cell.angle_gamma   90.00
#
_symmetry.space_group_name_H-M   'P 1'
#
loop_
_entity.id
_entity.type
_entity.pdbx_description
1 polymer ?
#
loop_
_entity_poly.entity_id
_entity_poly.type
_entity_poly.pdbx_seq_one_letter_code
_entity_poly.pdbx_strand_id
1 'polypeptide(L)'
;MSLADVNTFVRAHTSALRRTDLSDADWLVIDQKGLETFTCLVCEQYYDPGEDEDGGEGMTDEFRACRIPYEVAWLMIKNLHVGKVEFEDWVDEDAGMQDDGSWRWKSFPPYSQEGDAPSVEDIKRVKALQELRDGGHVD
;
A
#
# COMPACT_ATOMS: atom_id res chain seq x y z
N MET A 1 10.03 -3.32 12.71
CA MET A 1 9.28 -2.06 12.87
C MET A 1 7.81 -2.44 12.94
N SER A 2 7.09 -1.98 13.94
CA SER A 2 5.66 -2.27 14.10
C SER A 2 4.79 -1.23 13.39
N LEU A 3 3.53 -1.54 13.11
CA LEU A 3 2.57 -0.55 12.61
C LEU A 3 2.40 0.63 13.60
N ALA A 4 2.53 0.39 14.90
CA ALA A 4 2.51 1.45 15.91
C ALA A 4 3.68 2.44 15.76
N ASP A 5 4.88 1.95 15.42
CA ASP A 5 6.04 2.81 15.12
C ASP A 5 5.78 3.66 13.86
N VAL A 6 5.18 3.05 12.84
CA VAL A 6 4.80 3.74 11.59
C VAL A 6 3.76 4.81 11.86
N ASN A 7 2.68 4.49 12.58
CA ASN A 7 1.65 5.45 12.99
C ASN A 7 2.24 6.63 13.76
N THR A 8 3.12 6.34 14.73
CA THR A 8 3.81 7.39 15.50
C THR A 8 4.66 8.28 14.61
N PHE A 9 5.43 7.68 13.70
CA PHE A 9 6.29 8.42 12.76
C PHE A 9 5.45 9.31 11.83
N VAL A 10 4.43 8.74 11.18
CA VAL A 10 3.57 9.46 10.24
C VAL A 10 2.93 10.66 10.94
N ARG A 11 2.30 10.46 12.10
CA ARG A 11 1.63 11.52 12.88
C ARG A 11 2.57 12.65 13.28
N ALA A 12 3.78 12.32 13.71
CA ALA A 12 4.78 13.32 14.06
C ALA A 12 5.18 14.23 12.88
N HIS A 13 4.97 13.78 11.64
CA HIS A 13 5.37 14.49 10.42
C HIS A 13 4.20 15.03 9.59
N THR A 14 2.95 14.61 9.86
CA THR A 14 1.71 15.09 9.21
C THR A 14 1.63 16.62 9.17
N SER A 15 1.92 17.30 10.29
CA SER A 15 1.89 18.77 10.36
C SER A 15 2.90 19.47 9.43
N ALA A 16 4.01 18.80 9.10
CA ALA A 16 4.97 19.30 8.13
C ALA A 16 4.44 19.15 6.70
N LEU A 17 3.74 18.06 6.40
CA LEU A 17 3.14 17.81 5.09
C LEU A 17 1.89 18.64 4.82
N ARG A 18 1.05 18.93 5.82
CA ARG A 18 -0.09 19.85 5.68
C ARG A 18 0.29 21.27 5.30
N ARG A 19 1.56 21.65 5.48
CA ARG A 19 2.10 22.94 5.02
C ARG A 19 2.53 22.92 3.55
N THR A 20 2.34 21.79 2.89
CA THR A 20 2.58 21.57 1.46
C THR A 20 1.26 21.16 0.81
N ASP A 21 1.14 21.31 -0.51
CA ASP A 21 -0.03 20.81 -1.26
C ASP A 21 0.05 19.29 -1.50
N LEU A 22 0.58 18.53 -0.53
CA LEU A 22 0.69 17.08 -0.58
C LEU A 22 -0.36 16.44 0.34
N SER A 23 -0.92 15.32 -0.12
CA SER A 23 -1.77 14.48 0.73
C SER A 23 -0.92 13.83 1.84
N ASP A 24 -1.50 13.77 3.04
CA ASP A 24 -0.96 13.07 4.21
C ASP A 24 -1.76 11.80 4.55
N ALA A 25 -2.73 11.42 3.71
CA ALA A 25 -3.61 10.26 3.92
C ALA A 25 -3.00 8.93 3.46
N ASP A 26 -2.08 8.95 2.50
CA ASP A 26 -1.46 7.74 1.92
C ASP A 26 0.06 7.77 2.09
N TRP A 27 0.65 6.68 2.57
CA TRP A 27 2.09 6.58 2.78
C TRP A 27 2.69 5.30 2.20
N LEU A 28 3.91 5.42 1.67
CA LEU A 28 4.77 4.29 1.34
C LEU A 28 5.91 4.22 2.35
N VAL A 29 6.03 3.08 3.03
CA VAL A 29 7.10 2.86 4.02
C VAL A 29 8.00 1.72 3.56
N ILE A 30 9.29 2.03 3.40
CA ILE A 30 10.35 1.05 3.15
C ILE A 30 11.05 0.79 4.48
N ASP A 31 10.88 -0.41 5.03
CA ASP A 31 11.50 -0.85 6.27
C ASP A 31 12.55 -1.93 6.03
N GLN A 32 13.23 -2.36 7.09
CA GLN A 32 14.28 -3.38 7.00
C GLN A 32 13.76 -4.69 6.37
N LYS A 33 12.57 -5.15 6.79
CA LYS A 33 11.91 -6.34 6.21
C LYS A 33 11.65 -6.13 4.72
N GLY A 34 11.25 -4.93 4.33
CA GLY A 34 11.04 -4.56 2.94
C GLY A 34 12.28 -4.65 2.08
N LEU A 35 13.42 -4.17 2.60
CA LEU A 35 14.71 -4.30 1.92
C LEU A 35 15.14 -5.77 1.75
N GLU A 36 14.83 -6.63 2.72
CA GLU A 36 15.18 -8.06 2.71
C GLU A 36 14.25 -8.90 1.82
N THR A 37 13.00 -8.48 1.65
CA THR A 37 11.95 -9.28 0.99
C THR A 37 11.40 -8.66 -0.28
N PHE A 38 11.97 -7.54 -0.74
CA PHE A 38 11.47 -6.75 -1.87
C PHE A 38 10.00 -6.31 -1.71
N THR A 39 9.62 -5.91 -0.50
CA THR A 39 8.27 -5.45 -0.17
C THR A 39 8.27 -4.06 0.46
N CYS A 40 7.13 -3.38 0.45
CA CYS A 40 6.89 -2.17 1.25
C CYS A 40 5.58 -2.28 1.99
N LEU A 41 5.36 -1.39 2.95
CA LEU A 41 4.04 -1.12 3.49
C LEU A 41 3.42 0.05 2.72
N VAL A 42 2.18 -0.12 2.27
CA VAL A 42 1.31 0.99 1.89
C VAL A 42 0.32 1.20 3.01
N CYS A 43 0.26 2.44 3.51
CA CYS A 43 -0.58 2.84 4.63
C CYS A 43 -1.64 3.83 4.16
N GLU A 44 -2.86 3.67 4.65
CA GLU A 44 -4.00 4.54 4.36
C GLU A 44 -4.62 5.01 5.69
N GLN A 45 -4.88 6.31 5.80
CA GLN A 45 -5.76 6.87 6.81
C GLN A 45 -7.20 6.58 6.39
N TYR A 46 -7.95 5.87 7.22
CA TYR A 46 -9.30 5.45 6.88
C TYR A 46 -10.35 6.28 7.62
N TYR A 47 -11.56 6.30 7.08
CA TYR A 47 -12.73 6.93 7.69
C TYR A 47 -13.44 5.92 8.61
N ASP A 48 -13.74 6.31 9.85
CA ASP A 48 -14.59 5.53 10.75
C ASP A 48 -15.86 6.34 11.08
N PRO A 49 -17.04 5.95 10.54
CA PRO A 49 -18.30 6.64 10.83
C PRO A 49 -18.70 6.60 12.32
N GLY A 50 -18.06 5.76 13.13
CA GLY A 50 -18.29 5.65 14.58
C GLY A 50 -17.50 6.66 15.42
N GLU A 51 -16.48 7.32 14.87
CA GLU A 51 -15.61 8.27 15.58
C GLU A 51 -16.00 9.76 15.41
N ASP A 52 -17.21 10.04 14.91
CA ASP A 52 -17.76 11.41 14.72
C ASP A 52 -18.22 12.08 16.05
N GLU A 53 -17.41 12.03 17.13
CA GLU A 53 -17.75 12.75 18.37
C GLU A 53 -17.42 14.26 18.33
N ASP A 54 -16.57 14.74 17.40
CA ASP A 54 -16.03 16.12 17.47
C ASP A 54 -16.03 16.91 16.14
N GLY A 55 -16.93 16.60 15.19
CA GLY A 55 -17.22 17.48 14.05
C GLY A 55 -16.06 17.74 13.08
N GLY A 56 -15.01 16.94 13.13
CA GLY A 56 -14.01 16.82 12.06
C GLY A 56 -14.54 15.90 10.96
N GLU A 57 -14.05 16.05 9.74
CA GLU A 57 -14.23 15.03 8.70
C GLU A 57 -13.74 13.70 9.29
N GLY A 58 -14.63 12.72 9.52
CA GLY A 58 -14.45 11.47 10.31
C GLY A 58 -13.34 10.49 9.88
N MET A 59 -12.21 11.01 9.44
CA MET A 59 -10.94 10.31 9.26
C MET A 59 -10.34 9.99 10.62
N THR A 60 -9.97 8.73 10.82
CA THR A 60 -9.40 8.26 12.09
C THR A 60 -8.00 8.81 12.34
N ASP A 61 -7.57 8.74 13.60
CA ASP A 61 -6.18 9.00 13.97
C ASP A 61 -5.24 7.80 13.72
N GLU A 62 -5.73 6.75 13.07
CA GLU A 62 -4.99 5.53 12.79
C GLU A 62 -4.75 5.32 11.29
N PHE A 63 -3.64 4.66 10.95
CA PHE A 63 -3.44 4.13 9.61
C PHE A 63 -3.55 2.62 9.65
N ARG A 64 -4.26 2.09 8.66
CA ARG A 64 -4.15 0.67 8.28
C ARG A 64 -3.03 0.52 7.27
N ALA A 65 -2.39 -0.65 7.26
CA ALA A 65 -1.26 -0.90 6.37
C ALA A 65 -1.35 -2.26 5.72
N CYS A 66 -0.89 -2.39 4.48
CA CYS A 66 -0.76 -3.65 3.77
C CYS A 66 0.67 -3.82 3.27
N ARG A 67 1.27 -5.00 3.47
CA ARG A 67 2.61 -5.31 2.96
C ARG A 67 2.51 -5.94 1.58
N ILE A 68 3.09 -5.27 0.59
CA ILE A 68 2.99 -5.64 -0.83
C ILE A 68 4.35 -5.63 -1.51
N PRO A 69 4.53 -6.36 -2.63
CA PRO A 69 5.73 -6.24 -3.46
C PRO A 69 5.90 -4.82 -4.01
N TYR A 70 7.14 -4.36 -4.16
CA TYR A 70 7.44 -3.03 -4.71
C TYR A 70 6.80 -2.80 -6.08
N GLU A 71 6.65 -3.87 -6.86
CA GLU A 71 6.12 -3.86 -8.22
C GLU A 71 4.68 -3.32 -8.28
N VAL A 72 3.90 -3.54 -7.23
CA VAL A 72 2.47 -3.16 -7.19
C VAL A 72 2.22 -1.94 -6.30
N ALA A 73 3.26 -1.40 -5.65
CA ALA A 73 3.12 -0.31 -4.69
C ALA A 73 2.57 0.99 -5.28
N TRP A 74 3.13 1.41 -6.42
CA TRP A 74 2.64 2.58 -7.14
C TRP A 74 1.16 2.45 -7.51
N LEU A 75 0.76 1.23 -7.86
CA LEU A 75 -0.60 0.98 -8.28
C LEU A 75 -1.59 1.11 -7.13
N MET A 76 -1.30 0.50 -5.98
CA MET A 76 -2.15 0.60 -4.81
C MET A 76 -2.32 2.07 -4.40
N ILE A 77 -1.20 2.79 -4.20
CA ILE A 77 -1.21 4.22 -3.82
C ILE A 77 -2.03 5.06 -4.79
N LYS A 78 -1.82 4.88 -6.10
CA LYS A 78 -2.59 5.63 -7.09
C LYS A 78 -4.09 5.39 -6.96
N ASN A 79 -4.53 4.14 -6.75
CA ASN A 79 -5.95 3.82 -6.67
C ASN A 79 -6.60 4.36 -5.39
N LEU A 80 -5.91 4.27 -4.25
CA LEU A 80 -6.37 4.85 -2.99
C LEU A 80 -6.51 6.37 -3.13
N HIS A 81 -5.46 7.02 -3.66
CA HIS A 81 -5.44 8.48 -3.80
C HIS A 81 -6.54 9.04 -4.72
N VAL A 82 -6.91 8.31 -5.78
CA VAL A 82 -7.99 8.72 -6.70
C VAL A 82 -9.36 8.14 -6.33
N GLY A 83 -9.44 7.36 -5.26
CA GLY A 83 -10.69 6.72 -4.79
C GLY A 83 -11.32 5.77 -5.81
N LYS A 84 -10.50 5.07 -6.62
CA LYS A 84 -11.01 4.13 -7.65
C LYS A 84 -11.30 2.74 -7.07
N VAL A 85 -10.49 2.33 -6.10
CA VAL A 85 -10.51 1.02 -5.46
C VAL A 85 -10.19 1.27 -3.99
N GLU A 86 -10.92 0.63 -3.09
CA GLU A 86 -10.76 0.80 -1.65
C GLU A 86 -9.66 -0.13 -1.13
N PHE A 87 -9.12 0.13 0.06
CA PHE A 87 -8.06 -0.68 0.66
C PHE A 87 -8.47 -2.16 0.83
N GLU A 88 -9.74 -2.39 1.17
CA GLU A 88 -10.38 -3.69 1.34
C GLU A 88 -10.23 -4.58 0.10
N ASP A 89 -10.27 -3.98 -1.09
CA ASP A 89 -10.05 -4.73 -2.32
C ASP A 89 -8.63 -5.31 -2.42
N TRP A 90 -7.64 -4.66 -1.79
CA TRP A 90 -6.22 -5.06 -1.80
C TRP A 90 -5.86 -6.11 -0.76
N VAL A 91 -6.74 -6.39 0.20
CA VAL A 91 -6.42 -7.23 1.35
C VAL A 91 -7.25 -8.50 1.39
N ASP A 92 -6.69 -9.51 2.03
CA ASP A 92 -7.39 -10.76 2.33
C ASP A 92 -8.05 -10.61 3.71
N GLU A 93 -9.32 -10.20 3.69
CA GLU A 93 -10.10 -9.95 4.91
C GLU A 93 -10.31 -11.22 5.75
N ASP A 94 -10.36 -12.39 5.10
CA ASP A 94 -10.50 -13.69 5.77
C ASP A 94 -9.22 -14.06 6.53
N ALA A 95 -8.05 -13.76 5.96
CA ALA A 95 -6.76 -13.95 6.62
C ALA A 95 -6.48 -12.91 7.70
N GLY A 96 -7.04 -11.70 7.57
CA GLY A 96 -6.97 -10.63 8.55
C GLY A 96 -5.57 -10.04 8.76
N MET A 97 -5.43 -9.35 9.89
CA MET A 97 -4.17 -8.70 10.30
C MET A 97 -3.10 -9.74 10.65
N GLN A 98 -1.87 -9.44 10.25
CA GLN A 98 -0.67 -10.20 10.55
C GLN A 98 -0.04 -9.73 11.88
N ASP A 99 0.93 -10.47 12.40
CA ASP A 99 1.61 -10.18 13.67
C ASP A 99 2.26 -8.78 13.74
N ASP A 100 2.61 -8.19 12.60
CA ASP A 100 3.21 -6.85 12.51
C ASP A 100 2.16 -5.71 12.46
N GLY A 101 0.87 -6.05 12.54
CA GLY A 101 -0.28 -5.15 12.45
C GLY A 101 -0.71 -4.85 11.02
N SER A 102 0.03 -5.30 10.00
CA SER A 102 -0.37 -5.10 8.61
C SER A 102 -1.42 -6.13 8.17
N TRP A 103 -2.30 -5.75 7.28
CA TRP A 103 -3.25 -6.64 6.62
C TRP A 103 -2.54 -7.53 5.59
N ARG A 104 -3.01 -8.79 5.51
CA ARG A 104 -2.55 -9.72 4.48
C ARG A 104 -2.89 -9.17 3.10
N TRP A 105 -1.89 -9.07 2.23
CA TRP A 105 -2.13 -8.70 0.85
C TRP A 105 -2.86 -9.80 0.09
N LYS A 106 -3.95 -9.43 -0.57
CA LYS A 106 -4.62 -10.26 -1.57
C LYS A 106 -3.87 -10.10 -2.88
N SER A 107 -3.00 -11.06 -3.18
CA SER A 107 -2.24 -11.07 -4.42
C SER A 107 -3.21 -11.05 -5.60
N PHE A 108 -3.16 -9.97 -6.39
CA PHE A 108 -3.75 -9.99 -7.71
C PHE A 108 -2.77 -10.69 -8.65
N PRO A 109 -3.19 -11.68 -9.46
CA PRO A 109 -2.39 -12.07 -10.61
C PRO A 109 -2.10 -10.81 -11.43
N PRO A 110 -0.95 -10.73 -12.12
CA PRO A 110 -0.58 -9.53 -12.87
C PRO A 110 -1.68 -9.24 -13.89
N TYR A 111 -2.52 -8.24 -13.57
CA TYR A 111 -3.64 -7.77 -14.38
C TYR A 111 -4.20 -8.78 -15.38
N SER A 112 -4.84 -9.81 -14.85
CA SER A 112 -5.98 -10.38 -15.56
C SER A 112 -7.16 -10.18 -14.65
N GLN A 113 -8.05 -9.25 -15.01
CA GLN A 113 -9.46 -9.55 -14.76
C GLN A 113 -9.68 -10.97 -15.29
N GLU A 114 -10.31 -11.86 -14.53
CA GLU A 114 -10.68 -13.18 -15.05
C GLU A 114 -11.44 -12.97 -16.38
N GLY A 115 -10.75 -13.17 -17.51
CA GLY A 115 -11.29 -12.92 -18.85
C GLY A 115 -10.48 -11.99 -19.76
N ASP A 116 -9.59 -11.11 -19.25
CA ASP A 116 -8.81 -10.20 -20.10
C ASP A 116 -7.39 -10.72 -20.36
N ALA A 117 -7.00 -10.72 -21.63
CA ALA A 117 -5.63 -11.02 -22.04
C ALA A 117 -4.65 -9.99 -21.45
N PRO A 118 -3.45 -10.39 -21.00
CA PRO A 118 -2.48 -9.48 -20.43
C PRO A 118 -2.18 -8.33 -21.39
N SER A 119 -2.10 -7.10 -20.87
CA SER A 119 -1.83 -5.94 -21.71
C SER A 119 -0.43 -6.01 -22.30
N VAL A 120 -0.19 -5.28 -23.40
CA VAL A 120 1.15 -5.16 -24.00
C VAL A 120 2.18 -4.63 -22.98
N GLU A 121 1.73 -3.79 -22.05
CA GLU A 121 2.55 -3.22 -20.99
C GLU A 121 2.90 -4.27 -19.92
N ASP A 122 1.97 -5.15 -19.56
CA ASP A 122 2.22 -6.28 -18.65
C ASP A 122 3.23 -7.25 -19.26
N ILE A 123 3.09 -7.56 -20.56
CA ILE A 123 4.05 -8.41 -21.28
C ILE A 123 5.44 -7.78 -21.30
N LYS A 124 5.54 -6.47 -21.59
CA LYS A 124 6.81 -5.74 -21.58
C LYS A 124 7.43 -5.73 -20.18
N ARG A 125 6.62 -5.55 -19.15
CA ARG A 125 7.07 -5.55 -17.75
C ARG A 125 7.61 -6.91 -17.33
N VAL A 126 6.88 -7.98 -17.59
CA VAL A 126 7.32 -9.35 -17.30
C VAL A 126 8.61 -9.68 -18.03
N LYS A 127 8.72 -9.31 -19.31
CA LYS A 127 9.95 -9.51 -20.09
C LYS A 127 11.13 -8.72 -19.53
N ALA A 128 10.93 -7.45 -19.17
CA ALA A 128 11.98 -6.63 -18.59
C ALA A 128 12.45 -7.18 -17.22
N LEU A 129 11.53 -7.64 -16.37
CA LEU A 129 11.88 -8.29 -15.11
C LEU A 129 12.65 -9.59 -15.33
N GLN A 130 12.27 -10.39 -16.33
CA GLN A 130 13.01 -11.61 -16.69
C GLN A 130 14.41 -11.28 -17.21
N GLU A 131 14.56 -10.27 -18.06
CA GLU A 131 15.88 -9.83 -18.57
C GLU A 131 16.79 -9.33 -17.43
N LEU A 132 16.22 -8.64 -16.44
CA LEU A 132 16.95 -8.21 -15.25
C LEU A 132 17.37 -9.40 -14.37
N ARG A 133 16.52 -10.42 -14.22
CA ARG A 133 16.86 -11.67 -13.52
C ARG A 133 17.94 -12.45 -14.24
N ASP A 134 17.78 -12.67 -15.55
CA ASP A 134 18.75 -13.38 -16.38
C ASP A 134 20.11 -12.65 -16.43
N GLY A 135 20.09 -11.32 -16.32
CA GLY A 135 21.27 -10.47 -16.20
C GLY A 135 21.91 -10.43 -14.81
N GLY A 136 21.31 -11.07 -13.80
CA GLY A 136 21.78 -11.03 -12.41
C GLY A 136 21.67 -9.65 -11.76
N HIS A 137 20.78 -8.79 -12.25
CA HIS A 137 20.54 -7.45 -11.72
C HIS A 137 19.52 -7.44 -10.57
N VAL A 138 18.67 -8.47 -10.51
CA VAL A 138 17.67 -8.72 -9.46
C VAL A 138 17.55 -10.23 -9.25
N ASP A 139 17.31 -10.67 -8.01
CA ASP A 139 17.06 -12.08 -7.66
C ASP A 139 15.57 -12.46 -7.86
#